data_AF-A0A1X1VZ88-F1
#
_entry.id   AF-A0A1X1VZ88-F1
#
_cell.length_a   1.000
_cell.length_b   1.000
_cell.length_c   1.000
_cell.angle_alpha   90.00
_cell.angle_beta   90.00
_cell.angle_gamma   90.00
#
_symmetry.space_group_name_H-M   'P 1'
#
loop_
_entity.id
_entity.type
_entity.pdbx_description
1 polymer ?
#
loop_
_entity_poly.entity_id
_entity_poly.type
_entity_poly.pdbx_seq_one_letter_code
_entity_poly.pdbx_strand_id
1 'polypeptide(L)' 'MVIPKSLREQAGITSGEVEISLDGAAIRIESVAADDLIEEDGLLLLPSGGPEIDADAVRELRLADQR' A
#
# COMPACT_ATOMS: atom_id res chain seq x y z
N MET A 1 6.31 -21.16 6.41
CA MET A 1 6.96 -20.46 5.29
C MET A 1 7.43 -19.10 5.81
N VAL A 2 8.58 -18.60 5.38
CA VAL A 2 9.09 -17.28 5.79
C VAL A 2 9.26 -16.43 4.53
N ILE A 3 8.72 -15.20 4.54
CA ILE A 3 8.94 -14.23 3.47
C ILE A 3 10.19 -13.40 3.82
N PRO A 4 11.24 -13.40 2.98
CA PRO A 4 12.42 -12.55 3.15
C PRO A 4 12.05 -11.08 3.34
N LYS A 5 12.78 -10.38 4.22
CA LYS A 5 12.56 -8.96 4.52
C LYS A 5 12.55 -8.09 3.26
N SER A 6 13.49 -8.32 2.34
CA SER A 6 13.60 -7.58 1.08
C SER A 6 12.35 -7.71 0.21
N LEU A 7 11.72 -8.89 0.17
CA LEU A 7 10.48 -9.10 -0.58
C LEU A 7 9.29 -8.41 0.09
N ARG A 8 9.23 -8.42 1.42
CA ARG A 8 8.18 -7.68 2.15
C ARG A 8 8.27 -6.17 1.88
N GLU A 9 9.47 -5.60 1.95
CA GLU A 9 9.71 -4.18 1.71
C GLU A 9 9.37 -3.77 0.26
N GLN A 10 9.77 -4.57 -0.73
CA GLN A 10 9.43 -4.31 -2.14
C GLN A 10 7.93 -4.38 -2.42
N ALA A 11 7.22 -5.28 -1.73
CA ALA A 11 5.77 -5.41 -1.85
C ALA A 11 4.99 -4.40 -1.00
N GLY A 12 5.65 -3.50 -0.27
CA GLY A 12 5.00 -2.57 0.66
C GLY A 12 4.37 -3.23 1.88
N ILE A 13 4.68 -4.50 2.15
CA ILE A 13 4.15 -5.27 3.28
C ILE A 13 4.94 -4.89 4.54
N THR A 14 4.32 -4.13 5.43
CA THR A 14 4.85 -3.87 6.77
C THR A 14 4.47 -4.98 7.76
N SER A 15 4.99 -4.92 8.99
CA SER A 15 4.58 -5.86 10.04
C SER A 15 3.12 -5.60 10.38
N GLY A 16 2.27 -6.62 10.27
CA GLY A 16 0.84 -6.49 10.51
C GLY A 16 0.06 -7.68 9.98
N GLU A 17 -1.26 -7.53 9.96
CA GLU A 17 -2.15 -8.51 9.35
C GLU A 17 -2.03 -8.44 7.81
N VAL A 18 -2.14 -9.61 7.18
CA VAL A 18 -2.11 -9.76 5.73
C VAL A 18 -3.25 -10.67 5.30
N GLU A 19 -3.83 -10.37 4.15
CA GLU A 19 -4.77 -11.27 3.51
C GLU A 19 -4.00 -12.26 2.64
N ILE A 20 -4.40 -13.53 2.70
CA ILE A 20 -3.77 -14.62 1.94
C ILE A 20 -4.84 -15.33 1.12
N SER A 21 -4.65 -15.36 -0.19
CA SER A 21 -5.57 -16.01 -1.12
C SER A 21 -4.83 -16.96 -2.07
N LEU A 22 -5.60 -17.88 -2.66
CA LEU A 22 -5.13 -18.84 -3.65
C LEU A 22 -5.37 -18.27 -5.05
N ASP A 23 -4.31 -18.22 -5.86
CA ASP A 23 -4.34 -17.74 -7.24
C ASP A 23 -3.87 -18.86 -8.17
N GLY A 24 -4.81 -19.75 -8.52
CA GLY A 24 -4.52 -20.99 -9.26
C GLY A 24 -3.59 -21.93 -8.48
N ALA A 25 -2.33 -22.02 -8.91
CA ALA A 25 -1.28 -22.77 -8.22
C ALA A 25 -0.34 -21.88 -7.37
N ALA A 26 -0.62 -20.57 -7.29
CA ALA A 26 0.14 -19.59 -6.53
C ALA A 26 -0.57 -19.18 -5.23
N ILE A 27 0.20 -18.58 -4.32
CA ILE A 27 -0.31 -17.91 -3.13
C ILE A 27 -0.11 -16.41 -3.32
N ARG A 28 -1.19 -15.65 -3.17
CA ARG A 28 -1.18 -14.18 -3.16
C ARG A 28 -1.24 -13.69 -1.72
N ILE A 29 -0.44 -12.68 -1.42
CA ILE A 29 -0.29 -12.11 -0.07
C ILE A 29 -0.36 -10.59 -0.22
N GLU A 30 -1.31 -9.98 0.45
CA GLU A 30 -1.61 -8.54 0.34
C GLU A 30 -1.71 -7.93 1.74
N SER A 31 -1.29 -6.68 1.91
CA SER A 31 -1.52 -5.96 3.16
C SER A 31 -3.01 -5.70 3.34
N VAL A 32 -3.53 -5.91 4.55
CA VAL A 32 -4.90 -5.50 4.87
C VAL A 32 -4.99 -3.99 4.75
N ALA A 33 -5.85 -3.50 3.87
CA ALA A 33 -6.20 -2.10 3.84
C ALA A 33 -6.97 -1.78 5.13
N ALA A 34 -6.63 -0.67 5.80
CA ALA A 34 -7.46 -0.21 6.90
C ALA A 34 -8.84 0.14 6.31
N ASP A 35 -9.89 -0.53 6.78
CA ASP A 35 -11.28 -0.22 6.43
C ASP A 35 -11.74 1.12 7.04
N ASP A 36 -10.91 1.71 7.90
CA ASP A 36 -11.17 2.97 8.56
C ASP A 36 -10.91 4.12 7.59
N LEU A 37 -11.97 4.76 7.12
CA LEU A 37 -11.92 6.04 6.41
C LEU A 37 -12.31 7.17 7.35
N ILE A 38 -11.69 8.34 7.18
CA ILE A 38 -12.01 9.55 7.94
C ILE A 38 -12.91 10.43 7.08
N GLU A 39 -14.04 10.89 7.62
CA GLU A 39 -14.88 11.87 6.93
C GLU A 39 -14.36 13.29 7.17
N GLU A 40 -14.00 13.99 6.10
CA GLU A 40 -13.63 15.41 6.11
C GLU A 40 -14.35 16.14 4.97
N ASP A 41 -15.03 17.24 5.28
CA ASP A 41 -15.79 18.05 4.30
C ASP A 41 -16.79 17.24 3.42
N GLY A 42 -17.36 16.17 3.98
CA GLY A 42 -18.29 15.27 3.28
C GLY A 42 -17.60 14.29 2.31
N LEU A 43 -16.27 14.18 2.37
CA LEU A 43 -15.46 13.24 1.62
C LEU A 43 -14.90 12.18 2.57
N LEU A 44 -14.90 10.92 2.14
CA LEU A 44 -14.20 9.84 2.84
C LEU A 44 -12.74 9.82 2.39
N LEU A 45 -11.84 10.09 3.34
CA LEU A 45 -10.39 10.16 3.13
C LEU A 45 -9.70 8.98 3.80
N LEU A 46 -8.55 8.60 3.23
CA LEU A 46 -7.66 7.66 3.89
C LEU A 46 -7.11 8.30 5.16
N PRO A 47 -7.02 7.55 6.28
CA PRO A 47 -6.42 8.04 7.50
C PRO A 47 -4.96 8.41 7.25
N SER A 48 -4.52 9.48 7.90
CA SER A 48 -3.13 9.92 7.84
C SER A 48 -2.21 8.78 8.29
N GLY A 49 -1.34 8.31 7.39
CA GLY A 49 -0.43 7.19 7.68
C GLY A 49 0.63 6.94 6.60
N GLY A 50 0.52 7.61 5.45
CA GLY A 50 1.55 7.59 4.42
C GLY A 50 2.67 8.60 4.67
N PRO A 51 3.80 8.49 3.95
CA PRO A 51 4.81 9.54 3.90
C PRO A 51 4.17 10.85 3.44
N GLU A 52 4.60 11.99 3.99
CA GLU A 52 4.23 13.29 3.41
C GLU A 52 4.75 13.36 1.97
N ILE A 53 3.84 13.63 1.03
CA ILE A 53 4.16 13.79 -0.38
C ILE A 53 4.04 15.28 -0.72
N ASP A 54 5.17 15.93 -0.97
CA ASP A 54 5.21 17.31 -1.43
C ASP A 54 4.99 17.42 -2.95
N ALA A 55 4.91 18.65 -3.46
CA ALA A 55 4.67 18.91 -4.88
C ALA A 55 5.76 18.35 -5.80
N ASP A 56 7.01 18.28 -5.32
CA ASP A 56 8.12 17.72 -6.08
C ASP A 56 7.98 16.19 -6.19
N ALA A 57 7.66 15.51 -5.09
CA ALA A 57 7.39 14.07 -5.07
C ALA A 57 6.19 13.71 -5.97
N VAL A 58 5.10 14.50 -5.93
CA VAL A 58 3.96 14.31 -6.85
C VAL A 58 4.39 14.43 -8.31
N ARG A 59 5.24 15.42 -8.63
CA ARG A 59 5.74 15.60 -10.01
C ARG A 59 6.53 14.39 -10.48
N GLU A 60 7.45 13.88 -9.66
CA GLU A 60 8.29 12.74 -10.03
C GLU A 60 7.47 11.45 -10.22
N LEU A 61 6.50 11.19 -9.32
CA LEU A 61 5.57 10.05 -9.48
C LEU A 61 4.80 10.13 -10.80
N ARG A 62 4.30 11.32 -11.14
CA ARG A 62 3.58 11.54 -12.40
C ARG A 62 4.48 11.33 -13.63
N LEU A 63 5.75 11.71 -13.57
CA LEU A 63 6.69 11.51 -14.67
C LEU A 63 7.08 10.03 -14.83
N ALA A 64 7.19 9.29 -13.73
CA ALA A 64 7.51 7.86 -13.75
C ALA A 64 6.42 7.03 -14.42
N ASP A 65 5.14 7.36 -14.17
CA ASP A 65 3.99 6.67 -14.77
C ASP A 65 3.81 6.94 -16.28
N GLN A 66 4.36 8.07 -16.76
CA GLN A 66 4.27 8.48 -18.17
C GLN A 66 5.36 7.89 -19.08
N ARG A 67 6.17 6.96 -18.59
CA ARG A 67 7.35 6.45 -19.28
C ARG A 67 7.26 4.95 -19.54
#